data_AF-A0A1I2RC78-F1
#
_entry.id   AF-A0A1I2RC78-F1
#
_cell.length_a   1.000
_cell.length_b   1.000
_cell.length_c   1.000
_cell.angle_alpha   90.00
_cell.angle_beta   90.00
_cell.angle_gamma   90.00
#
_symmetry.space_group_name_H-M   'P 1'
#
loop_
_entity.id
_entity.type
_entity.pdbx_description
1 polymer ?
#
loop_
_entity_poly.entity_id
_entity_poly.type
_entity_poly.pdbx_seq_one_letter_code
_entity_poly.pdbx_strand_id
1 'polypeptide(L)'
;MKKIKEFFGDMSHWYHIVACLVIAAVVALVSKSLWSYGGETELFANAACGFIGFVAATCCGVAKEVVDFFRYGRFDAKDLLADLVGAAVAFLFALGM
;
A
#
# COMPACT_ATOMS: atom_id res chain seq x y z
N MET A 1 -0.02 -25.63 20.98
CA MET A 1 -0.20 -25.39 19.52
C MET A 1 -1.46 -24.60 19.14
N LYS A 2 -2.59 -24.71 19.87
CA LYS A 2 -3.79 -23.85 19.61
C LYS A 2 -3.51 -22.35 19.74
N LYS A 3 -2.84 -21.91 20.81
CA LYS A 3 -2.51 -20.48 21.02
C LYS A 3 -1.56 -19.87 19.98
N ILE A 4 -0.67 -20.68 19.40
CA ILE A 4 0.21 -20.24 18.32
C ILE A 4 -0.60 -20.07 17.03
N LYS A 5 -1.50 -21.00 16.70
CA LYS A 5 -2.42 -20.84 15.56
C LYS A 5 -3.44 -19.71 15.73
N GLU A 6 -3.80 -19.33 16.96
CA GLU A 6 -4.60 -18.12 17.22
C GLU A 6 -3.76 -16.85 17.06
N PHE A 7 -2.49 -16.85 17.50
CA PHE A 7 -1.58 -15.71 17.32
C PHE A 7 -1.17 -15.49 15.85
N PHE A 8 -1.00 -16.59 15.10
CA PHE A 8 -0.74 -16.56 13.65
C PHE A 8 -2.03 -16.61 12.81
N GLY A 9 -3.20 -16.74 13.44
CA GLY A 9 -4.49 -17.04 12.81
C GLY A 9 -5.14 -15.88 12.09
N ASP A 10 -4.60 -14.67 12.26
CA ASP A 10 -5.11 -13.44 11.65
C ASP A 10 -4.00 -12.63 10.94
N MET A 11 -2.90 -13.31 10.58
CA MET A 11 -1.74 -12.70 9.91
C MET A 11 -2.02 -12.33 8.44
N SER A 12 -3.12 -12.80 7.84
CA SER A 12 -3.47 -12.51 6.45
C SER A 12 -3.52 -11.00 6.20
N HIS A 13 -4.23 -10.26 7.03
CA HIS A 13 -4.37 -8.80 6.94
C HIS A 13 -3.03 -8.06 7.11
N TRP A 14 -2.09 -8.60 7.88
CA TRP A 14 -0.76 -8.00 8.03
C TRP A 14 0.06 -8.10 6.73
N TYR A 15 -0.10 -9.18 5.95
CA TYR A 15 0.56 -9.28 4.65
C TYR A 15 0.02 -8.24 3.66
N HIS A 16 -1.28 -7.94 3.71
CA HIS A 16 -1.90 -6.87 2.93
C HIS A 16 -1.31 -5.50 3.26
N ILE A 17 -1.27 -5.14 4.55
CA ILE A 17 -0.67 -3.89 5.03
C ILE A 17 0.78 -3.78 4.55
N VAL A 18 1.60 -4.81 4.77
CA VAL A 18 3.02 -4.79 4.41
C VAL A 18 3.22 -4.73 2.90
N ALA A 19 2.43 -5.47 2.12
CA ALA A 19 2.53 -5.46 0.66
C ALA A 19 2.22 -4.07 0.09
N CYS A 20 1.11 -3.47 0.50
CA CYS A 20 0.73 -2.13 0.04
C CYS A 20 1.67 -1.04 0.53
N LEU A 21 2.24 -1.18 1.74
CA LEU A 21 3.29 -0.29 2.24
C LEU A 21 4.52 -0.34 1.35
N VAL A 22 5.00 -1.55 1.00
CA VAL A 22 6.18 -1.73 0.15
C VAL A 22 5.91 -1.21 -1.26
N ILE A 23 4.76 -1.53 -1.87
CA ILE A 23 4.40 -1.06 -3.21
C ILE A 23 4.37 0.47 -3.24
N ALA A 24 3.67 1.11 -2.31
CA ALA A 24 3.57 2.56 -2.27
C ALA A 24 4.93 3.24 -2.06
N ALA A 25 5.76 2.72 -1.14
CA ALA A 25 7.09 3.26 -0.88
C ALA A 25 8.02 3.14 -2.10
N VAL A 26 8.04 1.97 -2.75
CA VAL A 26 8.86 1.73 -3.94
C VAL A 26 8.42 2.64 -5.09
N VAL A 27 7.11 2.74 -5.34
CA VAL A 27 6.59 3.61 -6.41
C VAL A 27 6.93 5.07 -6.11
N ALA A 28 6.78 5.54 -4.87
CA ALA A 28 7.13 6.91 -4.50
C ALA A 28 8.64 7.20 -4.71
N LEU A 29 9.51 6.28 -4.30
CA LEU A 29 10.96 6.40 -4.52
C LEU A 29 11.33 6.43 -6.01
N VAL A 30 10.72 5.55 -6.80
CA VAL A 30 10.93 5.50 -8.25
C VAL A 30 10.42 6.79 -8.90
N SER A 31 9.22 7.25 -8.56
CA SER A 31 8.67 8.52 -9.04
C SER A 31 9.60 9.70 -8.73
N LYS A 32 10.12 9.78 -7.50
CA LYS A 32 11.09 10.82 -7.09
C LYS A 32 12.41 10.72 -7.87
N SER A 33 12.85 9.52 -8.24
CA SER A 33 14.05 9.32 -9.06
C SER A 33 13.87 9.68 -10.54
N LEU A 34 12.65 9.55 -11.07
CA LEU A 34 12.34 9.79 -12.48
C LEU A 34 11.98 11.25 -12.78
N TRP A 35 11.38 11.96 -11.82
CA TRP A 35 11.01 13.36 -11.99
C TRP A 35 11.94 14.29 -11.22
N SER A 36 12.59 15.20 -11.94
CA SER A 36 13.17 16.41 -11.32
C SER A 36 12.06 17.42 -11.10
N TYR A 37 11.61 17.55 -9.86
CA TYR A 37 10.70 18.61 -9.41
C TYR A 37 11.50 19.92 -9.32
N GLY A 38 11.82 20.51 -10.46
CA GLY A 38 12.58 21.76 -10.54
C GLY A 38 11.78 22.94 -10.00
N GLY A 39 12.23 23.53 -8.89
CA GLY A 39 11.67 24.77 -8.33
C GLY A 39 10.52 24.59 -7.34
N GLU A 40 10.10 23.35 -7.04
CA GLU A 40 9.06 23.07 -6.04
C GLU A 40 9.68 22.80 -4.66
N THR A 41 8.91 23.04 -3.59
CA THR A 41 9.36 22.71 -2.23
C THR A 41 9.48 21.19 -2.09
N GLU A 42 10.48 20.72 -1.33
CA GLU A 42 10.69 19.27 -1.12
C GLU A 42 9.43 18.58 -0.61
N LEU A 43 8.66 19.24 0.27
CA LEU A 43 7.40 18.73 0.78
C LEU A 43 6.37 18.49 -0.34
N PHE A 44 6.27 19.37 -1.32
CA PHE A 44 5.30 19.22 -2.42
C PHE A 44 5.71 18.08 -3.36
N ALA A 45 7.00 18.01 -3.71
CA ALA A 45 7.55 16.91 -4.52
C ALA A 45 7.33 15.55 -3.85
N ASN A 46 7.59 15.47 -2.54
CA ASN A 46 7.35 14.30 -1.71
C ASN A 46 5.88 13.91 -1.64
N ALA A 47 4.98 14.88 -1.45
CA ALA A 47 3.53 14.64 -1.43
C ALA A 47 3.03 14.12 -2.79
N ALA A 48 3.51 14.68 -3.90
CA ALA A 48 3.16 14.22 -5.24
C ALA A 48 3.62 12.77 -5.48
N CYS A 49 4.90 12.47 -5.20
CA CYS A 49 5.45 11.11 -5.35
C CYS A 49 4.76 10.11 -4.42
N GLY A 50 4.57 10.48 -3.16
CA GLY A 50 3.85 9.68 -2.17
C GLY A 50 2.43 9.38 -2.65
N PHE A 51 1.72 10.36 -3.21
CA PHE A 51 0.36 10.19 -3.68
C PHE A 51 0.29 9.23 -4.88
N ILE A 52 1.25 9.30 -5.80
CA ILE A 52 1.37 8.32 -6.89
C ILE A 52 1.56 6.90 -6.32
N GLY A 53 2.42 6.75 -5.32
CA GLY A 53 2.60 5.48 -4.60
C GLY A 53 1.33 4.98 -3.93
N PHE A 54 0.61 5.86 -3.24
CA PHE A 54 -0.67 5.55 -2.60
C PHE A 54 -1.71 5.03 -3.59
N VAL A 55 -1.87 5.74 -4.72
CA VAL A 55 -2.82 5.34 -5.77
C VAL A 55 -2.42 3.99 -6.36
N ALA A 56 -1.13 3.79 -6.67
CA ALA A 56 -0.63 2.53 -7.21
C ALA A 56 -0.91 1.34 -6.27
N ALA A 57 -0.59 1.47 -4.98
CA ALA A 57 -0.83 0.42 -4.00
C ALA A 57 -2.33 0.13 -3.82
N THR A 58 -3.17 1.17 -3.77
CA THR A 58 -4.63 1.02 -3.67
C THR A 58 -5.19 0.28 -4.89
N CYS A 59 -4.74 0.64 -6.10
CA CYS A 59 -5.13 -0.07 -7.33
C CYS A 59 -4.70 -1.54 -7.30
N CYS A 60 -3.50 -1.85 -6.79
CA CYS A 60 -3.04 -3.24 -6.61
C CYS A 60 -3.92 -4.02 -5.62
N GLY A 61 -4.26 -3.44 -4.47
CA GLY A 61 -5.15 -4.06 -3.48
C GLY A 61 -6.54 -4.36 -4.06
N VAL A 62 -7.16 -3.37 -4.71
CA VAL A 62 -8.45 -3.57 -5.41
C VAL A 62 -8.35 -4.66 -6.48
N ALA A 63 -7.30 -4.63 -7.31
CA ALA A 63 -7.12 -5.62 -8.37
C ALA A 63 -6.96 -7.04 -7.81
N LYS A 64 -6.26 -7.20 -6.67
CA LYS A 64 -6.14 -8.49 -5.96
C LYS A 64 -7.51 -8.99 -5.49
N GLU A 65 -8.31 -8.15 -4.84
CA GLU A 65 -9.67 -8.55 -4.39
C GLU A 65 -10.61 -8.89 -5.55
N VAL A 66 -10.50 -8.18 -6.67
CA VAL A 66 -11.25 -8.53 -7.89
C VAL A 66 -10.83 -9.93 -8.41
N VAL A 67 -9.54 -10.23 -8.42
CA VAL A 67 -9.04 -11.55 -8.82
C VAL A 67 -9.52 -12.64 -7.86
N ASP A 68 -9.50 -12.38 -6.55
CA ASP A 68 -9.98 -13.33 -5.54
C ASP A 68 -11.49 -13.57 -5.64
N PHE A 69 -12.27 -12.55 -5.99
CA PHE A 69 -13.69 -12.70 -6.28
C PHE A 69 -13.94 -13.65 -7.45
N PHE A 70 -13.20 -13.52 -8.55
CA PHE A 70 -13.34 -14.41 -9.70
C PHE A 70 -12.79 -15.83 -9.46
N ARG A 71 -11.83 -16.00 -8.55
CA ARG A 71 -11.22 -17.32 -8.24
C ARG A 71 -11.98 -18.10 -7.17
N TYR A 72 -12.45 -17.41 -6.13
CA TYR A 72 -12.95 -18.03 -4.91
C TYR A 72 -14.35 -17.55 -4.53
N GLY A 73 -14.96 -16.63 -5.30
CA GLY A 73 -16.30 -16.09 -5.03
C GLY A 73 -16.37 -15.19 -3.80
N ARG A 74 -15.23 -14.65 -3.34
CA ARG A 74 -15.15 -13.81 -2.14
C ARG A 74 -14.41 -12.51 -2.45
N PHE A 75 -15.03 -11.41 -2.07
CA PHE A 75 -14.42 -10.09 -2.05
C PHE A 75 -14.32 -9.68 -0.59
N ASP A 76 -13.11 -9.61 -0.03
CA ASP A 76 -12.93 -9.34 1.39
C ASP A 76 -12.65 -7.85 1.63
N ALA A 77 -13.67 -7.15 2.15
CA ALA A 77 -13.56 -5.74 2.48
C ALA A 77 -12.52 -5.46 3.58
N LYS A 78 -12.17 -6.44 4.42
CA LYS A 78 -11.14 -6.27 5.45
C LYS A 78 -9.74 -6.29 4.86
N ASP A 79 -9.50 -7.15 3.87
CA ASP A 79 -8.25 -7.18 3.11
C ASP A 79 -8.06 -5.86 2.35
N LEU A 80 -9.14 -5.34 1.74
CA LEU A 80 -9.10 -4.03 1.08
C LEU A 80 -8.82 -2.87 2.05
N LEU A 81 -9.39 -2.93 3.26
CA LEU A 81 -9.10 -1.93 4.29
C LEU A 81 -7.63 -2.03 4.76
N ALA A 82 -7.12 -3.25 4.91
CA ALA A 82 -5.71 -3.50 5.25
C ALA A 82 -4.76 -2.96 4.18
N ASP A 83 -5.09 -3.13 2.90
CA ASP A 83 -4.36 -2.55 1.76
C ASP A 83 -4.35 -1.02 1.81
N LEU A 84 -5.51 -0.41 2.06
CA LEU A 84 -5.65 1.04 2.18
C LEU A 84 -4.84 1.60 3.35
N VAL A 85 -4.83 0.91 4.49
CA VAL A 85 -4.02 1.28 5.66
C VAL A 85 -2.53 1.22 5.32
N GLY A 86 -2.07 0.15 4.67
CA GLY A 86 -0.68 0.03 4.21
C GLY A 86 -0.27 1.17 3.28
N ALA A 87 -1.11 1.48 2.30
CA ALA A 87 -0.89 2.58 1.35
C ALA A 87 -0.85 3.95 2.06
N ALA A 88 -1.79 4.21 2.97
CA ALA A 88 -1.87 5.47 3.71
C ALA A 88 -0.66 5.67 4.63
N VAL A 89 -0.20 4.61 5.29
CA VAL A 89 1.01 4.66 6.14
C VAL A 89 2.24 4.99 5.29
N ALA A 90 2.41 4.34 4.13
CA ALA A 90 3.50 4.66 3.22
C ALA A 90 3.44 6.09 2.68
N PHE A 91 2.24 6.61 2.38
CA PHE A 91 2.07 8.01 1.99
C PHE A 91 2.55 8.98 3.07
N LEU A 92 2.19 8.74 4.34
CA LEU A 92 2.63 9.57 5.46
C LEU A 92 4.15 9.53 5.63
N PHE A 93 4.78 8.36 5.46
CA PHE A 93 6.24 8.26 5.45
C PHE A 93 6.86 9.04 4.28
N ALA A 94 6.25 8.99 3.10
CA ALA A 94 6.75 9.69 1.92
C ALA A 94 6.81 11.20 2.10
N LEU A 95 5.94 11.80 2.92
CA LEU A 95 5.97 13.24 3.22
C LEU A 95 7.26 13.69 3.91
N GLY A 96 7.95 12.78 4.63
CA GLY A 96 9.20 13.05 5.33
C GLY A 96 10.47 12.59 4.60
N MET A 97 10.38 12.20 3.32
CA MET A 97 11.49 11.65 2.52
C MET A 97 12.37 12.68 1.81
#